data_AF-A0A9X0A2L0-F1
#
_entry.id   AF-A0A9X0A2L0-F1
#
_cell.length_a   1.000
_cell.length_b   1.000
_cell.length_c   1.000
_cell.angle_alpha   90.00
_cell.angle_beta   90.00
_cell.angle_gamma   90.00
#
_symmetry.space_group_name_H-M   'P 1'
#
loop_
_entity.id
_entity.type
_entity.pdbx_description
1 polymer ?
#
loop_
_entity_poly.entity_id
_entity_poly.type
_entity_poly.pdbx_seq_one_letter_code
_entity_poly.pdbx_strand_id
1 'polypeptide(L)'
;MADKKLQFLLHPVSLRQHVQQWLAEDTPSFDYGGFVVGENEETAVLLCKSKDNHIWTAGSVKQAVQDARKVGGFSIKIEVECRSVEEAREAATAGADVVMLDNFDPETLHEAAEVLKQEFPHLLIEGSGGVKMENIAHYFGPHVDVISMGSLTQGYEAVNFSLKILKDGHNPHNPVVKTC
;
A
#
# COMPACT_ATOMS: atom_id res chain seq x y z
N MET A 1 12.95 -10.00 26.89
CA MET A 1 13.15 -8.64 27.44
C MET A 1 12.94 -7.67 26.30
N ALA A 2 11.79 -6.99 26.26
CA ALA A 2 11.42 -6.10 25.15
C ALA A 2 12.24 -4.79 25.18
N ASP A 3 12.64 -4.33 24.01
CA ASP A 3 13.53 -3.19 23.79
C ASP A 3 12.91 -1.88 24.32
N LYS A 4 13.56 -1.26 25.31
CA LYS A 4 13.11 -0.05 26.02
C LYS A 4 13.24 1.25 25.20
N LYS A 5 13.49 1.18 23.89
CA LYS A 5 13.83 2.34 23.07
C LYS A 5 12.67 3.24 22.63
N LEU A 6 11.41 2.84 22.82
CA LEU A 6 10.25 3.61 22.34
C LEU A 6 9.41 4.28 23.46
N GLN A 7 9.75 4.05 24.72
CA GLN A 7 8.97 4.50 25.89
C GLN A 7 8.88 6.02 26.07
N PHE A 8 9.61 6.80 25.26
CA PHE A 8 9.63 8.26 25.29
C PHE A 8 9.15 8.93 24.00
N LEU A 9 8.85 8.17 22.94
CA LEU A 9 8.41 8.71 21.65
C LEU A 9 6.89 8.90 21.54
N LEU A 10 6.13 8.09 22.28
CA LEU A 10 4.67 8.14 22.26
C LEU A 10 4.17 8.23 23.71
N HIS A 11 3.69 9.42 24.09
CA HIS A 11 3.18 9.65 25.43
C HIS A 11 1.92 8.76 25.66
N PRO A 12 1.81 7.97 26.74
CA PRO A 12 0.76 6.96 26.91
C PRO A 12 -0.67 7.52 26.80
N VAL A 13 -0.88 8.76 27.23
CA VAL A 13 -2.18 9.45 27.15
C VAL A 13 -2.55 9.77 25.71
N SER A 14 -1.57 10.08 24.86
CA SER A 14 -1.77 10.44 23.45
C SER A 14 -1.75 9.22 22.52
N LEU A 15 -1.21 8.09 22.97
CA LEU A 15 -1.06 6.88 22.15
C LEU A 15 -2.42 6.40 21.61
N ARG A 16 -3.47 6.45 22.44
CA ARG A 16 -4.83 6.09 22.01
C ARG A 16 -5.33 6.99 20.88
N GLN A 17 -5.10 8.30 20.97
CA GLN A 17 -5.50 9.25 19.94
C GLN A 17 -4.69 9.06 18.65
N HIS A 18 -3.38 8.86 18.76
CA HIS A 18 -2.53 8.61 17.59
C HIS A 18 -2.92 7.32 16.86
N VAL A 19 -3.19 6.23 17.57
CA VAL A 19 -3.67 4.98 16.97
C VAL A 19 -5.00 5.17 16.26
N GLN A 20 -5.96 5.88 16.87
CA GLN A 20 -7.23 6.19 16.23
C GLN A 20 -7.05 7.04 14.97
N GLN A 21 -6.13 7.99 14.99
CA GLN A 21 -5.87 8.87 13.86
C GLN A 21 -5.17 8.15 12.71
N TRP A 22 -4.19 7.30 13.00
CA TRP A 22 -3.55 6.44 12.00
C TRP A 22 -4.55 5.46 11.39
N LEU A 23 -5.43 4.85 12.19
CA LEU A 23 -6.50 3.98 11.68
C LEU A 23 -7.50 4.74 10.80
N ALA A 24 -7.86 5.96 11.17
CA ALA A 24 -8.75 6.80 10.38
C ALA A 24 -8.10 7.27 9.06
N GLU A 25 -6.78 7.50 9.06
CA GLU A 25 -6.01 7.88 7.89
C GLU A 25 -5.83 6.69 6.92
N ASP A 26 -5.41 5.54 7.44
CA ASP A 26 -5.11 4.35 6.64
C ASP A 26 -6.36 3.56 6.23
N THR A 27 -7.40 3.57 7.07
CA THR A 27 -8.63 2.76 6.91
C THR A 27 -9.88 3.54 7.35
N PRO A 28 -10.26 4.62 6.65
CA PRO A 28 -11.33 5.53 7.09
C PRO A 28 -12.72 4.88 7.26
N SER A 29 -12.94 3.68 6.68
CA SER A 29 -14.17 2.91 6.80
C SER A 29 -14.15 1.84 7.91
N PHE A 30 -13.06 1.69 8.67
CA PHE A 30 -12.90 0.66 9.70
C PHE A 30 -13.48 1.14 11.05
N ASP A 31 -14.64 0.57 11.43
CA ASP A 31 -15.27 0.82 12.74
C ASP A 31 -14.81 -0.20 13.79
N TYR A 32 -13.72 0.12 14.50
CA TYR A 32 -13.23 -0.70 15.61
C TYR A 32 -14.18 -0.69 16.82
N GLY A 33 -15.09 0.29 16.94
CA GLY A 33 -16.11 0.34 17.98
C GLY A 33 -17.16 -0.78 17.80
N GLY A 34 -17.43 -1.17 16.56
CA GLY A 34 -18.29 -2.31 16.23
C GLY A 34 -17.66 -3.69 16.46
N PHE A 35 -16.33 -3.77 16.63
CA PHE A 35 -15.62 -5.04 16.85
C PHE A 35 -15.46 -5.41 18.33
N VAL A 36 -15.59 -4.42 19.23
CA VAL A 36 -15.39 -4.58 20.69
C VAL A 36 -16.75 -4.54 21.43
N VAL A 37 -17.71 -5.33 20.97
CA VAL A 37 -18.99 -5.54 21.65
C VAL A 37 -19.00 -6.96 22.23
N GLY A 38 -18.78 -7.08 23.54
CA GLY A 38 -18.74 -8.35 24.26
C GLY A 38 -18.08 -8.21 25.63
N GLU A 39 -18.33 -9.18 26.52
CA GLU A 39 -17.79 -9.22 27.90
C GLU A 39 -16.50 -10.06 28.03
N ASN A 40 -16.08 -10.71 26.94
CA ASN A 40 -14.92 -11.58 26.90
C ASN A 40 -13.66 -10.79 26.51
N GLU A 41 -12.53 -11.08 27.14
CA GLU A 41 -11.23 -10.59 26.69
C GLU A 41 -10.88 -11.22 25.34
N GLU A 42 -10.94 -10.42 24.29
CA GLU A 42 -10.54 -10.78 22.94
C GLU A 42 -9.32 -9.95 22.52
N THR A 43 -8.31 -10.58 21.92
CA THR A 43 -7.10 -9.88 21.46
C THR A 43 -7.22 -9.57 19.97
N ALA A 44 -7.31 -8.28 19.62
CA ALA A 44 -7.18 -7.81 18.25
C ALA A 44 -5.72 -7.41 17.98
N VAL A 45 -5.08 -8.05 17.00
CA VAL A 45 -3.73 -7.71 16.56
C VAL A 45 -3.83 -6.83 15.32
N LEU A 46 -3.40 -5.58 15.45
CA LEU A 46 -3.25 -4.67 14.30
C LEU A 46 -1.94 -5.01 13.58
N LEU A 47 -2.05 -5.68 12.44
CA LEU A 47 -0.90 -5.98 11.58
C LEU A 47 -0.64 -4.78 10.66
N CYS A 48 0.30 -3.91 11.05
CA CYS A 48 0.85 -2.92 10.12
C CYS A 48 1.45 -3.64 8.92
N LYS A 49 1.17 -3.14 7.70
CA LYS A 49 1.62 -3.68 6.42
C LYS A 49 3.12 -4.04 6.48
N SER A 50 3.41 -5.33 6.59
CA SER A 50 4.77 -5.86 6.48
C SER A 50 4.72 -7.11 5.60
N LYS A 51 5.60 -7.09 4.60
CA LYS A 51 5.55 -7.79 3.30
C LYS A 51 5.28 -9.30 3.31
N ASP A 52 5.46 -9.99 4.43
CA ASP A 52 5.49 -11.46 4.47
C ASP A 52 4.59 -12.07 5.57
N ASN A 53 3.91 -11.26 6.39
CA ASN A 53 3.29 -11.73 7.63
C ASN A 53 2.02 -12.55 7.41
N HIS A 54 1.19 -12.24 6.41
CA HIS A 54 -0.07 -12.97 6.20
C HIS A 54 0.18 -14.40 5.71
N ILE A 55 1.10 -14.59 4.77
CA ILE A 55 1.51 -15.93 4.32
C ILE A 55 2.21 -16.68 5.45
N TRP A 56 3.12 -16.01 6.16
CA TRP A 56 3.87 -16.65 7.26
C TRP A 56 2.96 -17.07 8.42
N THR A 57 1.97 -16.26 8.78
CA THR A 57 0.97 -16.58 9.83
C THR A 57 -0.04 -17.63 9.38
N ALA A 58 -0.44 -17.64 8.10
CA ALA A 58 -1.35 -18.66 7.55
C ALA A 58 -0.65 -19.98 7.21
N GLY A 59 0.68 -19.96 7.10
CA GLY A 59 1.54 -21.12 6.78
C GLY A 59 1.69 -21.44 5.29
N SER A 60 0.85 -20.88 4.40
CA SER A 60 0.99 -20.99 2.94
C SER A 60 0.21 -19.88 2.21
N VAL A 61 0.55 -19.62 0.95
CA VAL A 61 -0.16 -18.64 0.10
C VAL A 61 -1.61 -19.07 -0.08
N LYS A 62 -1.81 -20.36 -0.35
CA LYS A 62 -3.15 -20.92 -0.51
C LYS A 62 -4.05 -20.67 0.70
N GLN A 63 -3.54 -20.92 1.91
CA GLN A 63 -4.31 -20.73 3.13
C GLN A 63 -4.63 -19.24 3.34
N ALA A 64 -3.64 -18.36 3.13
CA ALA A 64 -3.82 -16.92 3.27
C ALA A 64 -4.91 -16.37 2.33
N VAL A 65 -4.89 -16.77 1.06
CA VAL A 65 -5.90 -16.35 0.06
C VAL A 65 -7.29 -16.88 0.43
N GLN A 66 -7.38 -18.14 0.87
CA GLN A 66 -8.65 -18.72 1.29
C GLN A 66 -9.25 -18.02 2.51
N ASP A 67 -8.42 -17.68 3.50
CA ASP A 67 -8.88 -16.98 4.70
C ASP A 67 -9.27 -15.54 4.38
N ALA A 68 -8.49 -14.84 3.55
CA ALA A 68 -8.87 -13.52 3.02
C ALA A 68 -10.21 -13.58 2.27
N ARG A 69 -10.45 -14.63 1.47
CA ARG A 69 -11.71 -14.82 0.74
C ARG A 69 -12.90 -15.06 1.66
N LYS A 70 -12.73 -15.82 2.75
CA LYS A 70 -13.80 -16.04 3.74
C LYS A 70 -14.21 -14.74 4.42
N VAL A 71 -13.25 -13.87 4.72
CA VAL A 71 -13.51 -12.59 5.39
C VAL A 71 -14.07 -11.55 4.41
N GLY A 72 -13.47 -11.41 3.23
CA GLY A 72 -13.85 -10.39 2.26
C GLY A 72 -15.05 -10.73 1.38
N GLY A 73 -15.43 -12.01 1.33
CA GLY A 73 -16.51 -12.51 0.48
C GLY A 73 -16.20 -12.34 -1.02
N PHE A 74 -17.26 -12.26 -1.82
CA PHE A 74 -17.16 -12.09 -3.28
C PHE A 74 -17.00 -10.62 -3.71
N SER A 75 -17.21 -9.67 -2.80
CA SER A 75 -17.26 -8.23 -3.10
C SER A 75 -15.89 -7.56 -3.13
N ILE A 76 -14.85 -8.21 -2.61
CA ILE A 76 -13.51 -7.64 -2.46
C ILE A 76 -12.53 -8.44 -3.32
N LYS A 77 -11.67 -7.73 -4.05
CA LYS A 77 -10.55 -8.34 -4.77
C LYS A 77 -9.44 -8.71 -3.81
N ILE A 78 -8.81 -9.86 -4.04
CA ILE A 78 -7.65 -10.30 -3.28
C ILE A 78 -6.40 -10.10 -4.13
N GLU A 79 -5.50 -9.29 -3.61
CA GLU A 79 -4.16 -9.07 -4.18
C GLU A 79 -3.13 -9.83 -3.36
N VAL A 80 -2.15 -10.43 -4.03
CA VAL A 80 -1.02 -11.11 -3.40
C VAL A 80 0.30 -10.57 -3.95
N GLU A 81 1.18 -10.14 -3.05
CA GLU A 81 2.57 -9.78 -3.36
C GLU A 81 3.39 -11.05 -3.58
N CYS A 82 4.11 -11.13 -4.69
CA CYS A 82 4.90 -12.28 -5.10
C CYS A 82 6.30 -11.86 -5.54
N ARG A 83 7.31 -12.64 -5.14
CA ARG A 83 8.72 -12.43 -5.49
C ARG A 83 9.22 -13.38 -6.58
N SER A 84 8.37 -14.29 -7.04
CA SER A 84 8.67 -15.23 -8.11
C SER A 84 7.41 -15.55 -8.93
N VAL A 85 7.61 -16.06 -10.15
CA VAL A 85 6.51 -16.51 -11.01
C VAL A 85 5.81 -17.74 -10.41
N GLU A 86 6.55 -18.57 -9.68
CA GLU A 86 6.04 -19.74 -8.98
C GLU A 86 5.08 -19.34 -7.85
N GLU A 87 5.44 -18.34 -7.04
CA GLU A 87 4.55 -17.78 -6.01
C GLU A 87 3.31 -17.13 -6.65
N ALA A 88 3.49 -16.41 -7.76
CA ALA A 88 2.38 -15.81 -8.50
C ALA A 88 1.39 -16.88 -9.01
N ARG A 89 1.89 -18.00 -9.54
CA ARG A 89 1.07 -19.15 -9.93
C ARG A 89 0.35 -19.78 -8.74
N GLU A 90 1.02 -19.92 -7.60
CA GLU A 90 0.40 -20.44 -6.38
C GLU A 90 -0.76 -19.53 -5.93
N ALA A 91 -0.53 -18.21 -5.92
CA ALA A 91 -1.53 -17.21 -5.56
C ALA A 91 -2.73 -17.22 -6.53
N ALA A 92 -2.47 -17.24 -7.83
CA ALA A 92 -3.51 -17.32 -8.86
C ALA A 92 -4.33 -18.60 -8.73
N THR A 93 -3.67 -19.74 -8.53
CA THR A 93 -4.33 -21.04 -8.29
C THR A 93 -5.17 -21.03 -7.01
N ALA A 94 -4.75 -20.29 -5.99
CA ALA A 94 -5.49 -20.13 -4.75
C ALA A 94 -6.73 -19.22 -4.87
N GLY A 95 -6.88 -18.50 -5.99
CA GLY A 95 -8.03 -17.63 -6.25
C GLY A 95 -7.78 -16.14 -5.95
N ALA A 96 -6.52 -15.70 -6.03
CA ALA A 96 -6.20 -14.28 -6.08
C ALA A 96 -6.79 -13.63 -7.34
N ASP A 97 -7.29 -12.40 -7.20
CA ASP A 97 -7.77 -11.58 -8.32
C ASP A 97 -6.63 -10.81 -8.98
N VAL A 98 -5.63 -10.45 -8.18
CA VAL A 98 -4.47 -9.64 -8.58
C VAL A 98 -3.20 -10.29 -8.04
N VAL A 99 -2.15 -10.32 -8.83
CA VAL A 99 -0.80 -10.62 -8.35
C VAL A 99 0.09 -9.41 -8.61
N MET A 100 0.77 -8.98 -7.55
CA MET A 100 1.79 -7.94 -7.61
C MET A 100 3.18 -8.60 -7.66
N LEU A 101 3.90 -8.39 -8.75
CA LEU A 101 5.28 -8.83 -8.95
C LEU A 101 6.22 -7.78 -8.37
N ASP A 102 6.74 -8.03 -7.16
CA ASP A 102 7.54 -7.07 -6.39
C ASP A 102 9.03 -7.13 -6.77
N ASN A 103 9.59 -5.99 -7.13
CA ASN A 103 10.99 -5.77 -7.52
C ASN A 103 11.46 -6.61 -8.73
N PHE A 104 10.55 -6.91 -9.66
CA PHE A 104 10.93 -7.43 -10.98
C PHE A 104 11.49 -6.30 -11.82
N ASP A 105 12.57 -6.57 -12.57
CA ASP A 105 13.00 -5.65 -13.63
C ASP A 105 12.02 -5.73 -14.82
N PRO A 106 12.00 -4.74 -15.72
CA PRO A 106 11.03 -4.71 -16.81
C PRO A 106 11.01 -5.97 -17.68
N GLU A 107 12.16 -6.54 -18.01
CA GLU A 107 12.24 -7.70 -18.91
C GLU A 107 11.62 -8.92 -18.25
N THR A 108 12.04 -9.22 -17.02
CA THR A 108 11.49 -10.35 -16.24
C THR A 108 10.01 -10.15 -15.88
N LEU A 109 9.58 -8.91 -15.65
CA LEU A 109 8.17 -8.58 -15.42
C LEU A 109 7.30 -8.94 -16.63
N HIS A 110 7.72 -8.58 -17.84
CA HIS A 110 6.94 -8.86 -19.05
C HIS A 110 6.86 -10.35 -19.34
N GLU A 111 7.98 -11.08 -19.20
CA GLU A 111 8.01 -12.54 -19.35
C GLU A 111 7.08 -13.23 -18.34
N ALA A 112 7.16 -12.83 -17.07
CA ALA A 112 6.30 -13.36 -16.02
C ALA A 112 4.81 -13.05 -16.28
N ALA A 113 4.50 -11.81 -16.65
CA ALA A 113 3.14 -11.35 -16.91
C ALA A 113 2.52 -12.10 -18.10
N GLU A 114 3.28 -12.30 -19.19
CA GLU A 114 2.81 -13.05 -20.35
C GLU A 114 2.44 -14.50 -19.97
N VAL A 115 3.36 -15.19 -19.29
CA VAL A 115 3.15 -16.57 -18.83
C VAL A 115 1.92 -16.67 -17.92
N LEU A 116 1.80 -15.77 -16.94
CA LEU A 116 0.67 -15.77 -16.01
C LEU A 116 -0.65 -15.46 -16.70
N LYS A 117 -0.68 -14.55 -17.69
CA LYS A 117 -1.90 -14.24 -18.46
C LYS A 117 -2.32 -15.38 -19.38
N GLN A 118 -1.37 -16.16 -19.92
CA GLN A 118 -1.68 -17.35 -20.71
C GLN A 118 -2.34 -18.44 -19.85
N GLU A 119 -1.85 -18.64 -18.62
CA GLU A 119 -2.39 -19.63 -17.68
C GLU A 119 -3.67 -19.14 -17.00
N PHE A 120 -3.76 -17.85 -16.67
CA PHE A 120 -4.84 -17.21 -15.93
C PHE A 120 -5.32 -15.92 -16.63
N PRO A 121 -6.13 -16.01 -17.71
CA PRO A 121 -6.52 -14.85 -18.51
C PRO A 121 -7.27 -13.73 -17.75
N HIS A 122 -7.87 -14.07 -16.60
CA HIS A 122 -8.63 -13.14 -15.77
C HIS A 122 -7.81 -12.51 -14.65
N LEU A 123 -6.58 -12.97 -14.42
CA LEU A 123 -5.71 -12.46 -13.37
C LEU A 123 -5.23 -11.06 -13.73
N LEU A 124 -5.32 -10.11 -12.80
CA LEU A 124 -4.69 -8.80 -12.97
C LEU A 124 -3.24 -8.86 -12.51
N ILE A 125 -2.34 -8.27 -13.29
CA ILE A 125 -0.92 -8.22 -13.00
C ILE A 125 -0.53 -6.79 -12.63
N GLU A 126 0.07 -6.64 -11.46
CA GLU A 126 0.67 -5.40 -11.00
C GLU A 126 2.21 -5.51 -11.01
N GLY A 127 2.89 -4.51 -11.57
CA GLY A 127 4.33 -4.32 -11.41
C GLY A 127 4.63 -3.29 -10.32
N SER A 128 5.46 -3.64 -9.33
CA SER A 128 5.83 -2.74 -8.23
C SER A 128 7.29 -2.91 -7.80
N GLY A 129 7.78 -1.98 -6.98
CA GLY A 129 9.15 -1.98 -6.46
C GLY A 129 10.16 -1.38 -7.44
N GLY A 130 10.95 -0.40 -6.99
CA GLY A 130 12.02 0.21 -7.81
C GLY A 130 11.57 1.04 -9.02
N VAL A 131 10.26 1.25 -9.21
CA VAL A 131 9.68 2.04 -10.31
C VAL A 131 9.86 3.55 -10.03
N LYS A 132 10.36 4.27 -11.04
CA LYS A 132 10.66 5.71 -11.03
C LYS A 132 10.21 6.36 -12.33
N MET A 133 10.11 7.69 -12.34
CA MET A 133 9.71 8.43 -13.55
C MET A 133 10.63 8.17 -14.75
N GLU A 134 11.91 7.87 -14.51
CA GLU A 134 12.88 7.64 -15.58
C GLU A 134 12.76 6.24 -16.21
N ASN A 135 12.20 5.25 -15.50
CA ASN A 135 12.14 3.87 -15.96
C ASN A 135 10.70 3.34 -16.14
N ILE A 136 9.68 4.05 -15.66
CA ILE A 136 8.26 3.61 -15.71
C ILE A 136 7.82 3.25 -17.13
N ALA A 137 8.35 3.95 -18.15
CA ALA A 137 8.04 3.69 -19.55
C ALA A 137 8.30 2.22 -19.95
N HIS A 138 9.31 1.57 -19.35
CA HIS A 138 9.67 0.19 -19.64
C HIS A 138 8.75 -0.83 -18.98
N TYR A 139 8.01 -0.44 -17.94
CA TYR A 139 7.09 -1.33 -17.22
C TYR A 139 5.74 -1.47 -17.95
N PHE A 140 5.40 -0.57 -18.89
CA PHE A 140 4.18 -0.71 -19.68
C PHE A 140 4.30 -1.87 -20.66
N GLY A 141 3.30 -2.76 -20.65
CA GLY A 141 3.23 -3.90 -21.54
C GLY A 141 1.79 -4.40 -21.70
N PRO A 142 1.51 -5.23 -22.72
CA PRO A 142 0.15 -5.72 -23.00
C PRO A 142 -0.41 -6.64 -21.91
N HIS A 143 0.44 -7.15 -21.03
CA HIS A 143 0.09 -8.12 -19.99
C HIS A 143 0.18 -7.54 -18.57
N VAL A 144 0.62 -6.29 -18.41
CA VAL A 144 0.70 -5.57 -17.14
C VAL A 144 -0.49 -4.61 -17.05
N ASP A 145 -1.36 -4.81 -16.07
CA ASP A 145 -2.60 -4.02 -15.94
C ASP A 145 -2.41 -2.80 -15.02
N VAL A 146 -1.54 -2.93 -14.02
CA VAL A 146 -1.29 -1.92 -12.99
C VAL A 146 0.20 -1.73 -12.79
N ILE A 147 0.64 -0.50 -12.58
CA ILE A 147 1.99 -0.17 -12.13
C ILE A 147 1.85 0.70 -10.89
N SER A 148 2.45 0.30 -9.78
CA SER A 148 2.46 1.09 -8.56
C SER A 148 3.84 1.66 -8.24
N MET A 149 3.84 2.87 -7.70
CA MET A 149 5.06 3.65 -7.44
C MET A 149 4.96 4.29 -6.06
N GLY A 150 5.70 3.75 -5.09
CA GLY A 150 5.78 4.35 -3.75
C GLY A 150 6.31 5.79 -3.74
N SER A 151 7.13 6.15 -4.75
CA SER A 151 7.70 7.48 -4.93
C SER A 151 6.66 8.60 -5.15
N LEU A 152 5.42 8.25 -5.51
CA LEU A 152 4.33 9.23 -5.63
C LEU A 152 3.90 9.81 -4.29
N THR A 153 4.03 9.04 -3.21
CA THR A 153 3.56 9.41 -1.86
C THR A 153 4.71 9.49 -0.86
N GLN A 154 5.88 8.95 -1.17
CA GLN A 154 7.05 8.95 -0.31
C GLN A 154 8.25 9.57 -1.02
N GLY A 155 8.97 10.46 -0.34
CA GLY A 155 10.18 11.08 -0.89
C GLY A 155 9.93 12.05 -2.05
N TYR A 156 8.72 12.57 -2.19
CA TYR A 156 8.39 13.61 -3.17
C TYR A 156 8.88 14.99 -2.71
N GLU A 157 9.15 15.88 -3.66
CA GLU A 157 9.46 17.29 -3.35
C GLU A 157 8.18 18.07 -3.09
N ALA A 158 8.12 18.80 -1.97
CA ALA A 158 7.01 19.68 -1.68
C ALA A 158 7.05 20.90 -2.62
N VAL A 159 5.90 21.26 -3.17
CA VAL A 159 5.77 22.51 -3.93
C VAL A 159 5.93 23.68 -2.97
N ASN A 160 6.88 24.57 -3.26
CA ASN A 160 7.12 25.74 -2.43
C ASN A 160 6.09 26.84 -2.73
N PHE A 161 5.15 27.04 -1.80
CA PHE A 161 4.19 28.12 -1.85
C PHE A 161 4.60 29.25 -0.91
N SER A 162 4.39 30.50 -1.36
CA SER A 162 4.51 31.68 -0.49
C SER A 162 3.26 32.56 -0.62
N LEU A 163 2.72 32.99 0.52
CA LEU A 163 1.63 33.96 0.58
C LEU A 163 2.22 35.34 0.89
N LYS A 164 1.97 36.31 0.00
CA LYS A 164 2.35 37.71 0.23
C LYS A 164 1.12 38.53 0.54
N ILE A 165 1.05 39.05 1.76
CA ILE A 165 0.02 39.99 2.17
C ILE A 165 0.38 41.36 1.57
N LEU A 166 -0.51 41.89 0.73
CA LEU A 166 -0.39 43.26 0.22
C LEU A 166 -0.90 44.21 1.30
N LYS A 167 -0.08 45.18 1.69
CA LYS A 167 -0.46 46.29 2.56
C LYS A 167 -0.35 47.58 1.74
N ASP A 168 -1.27 48.51 1.93
CA ASP A 168 -1.14 49.84 1.33
C ASP A 168 0.14 50.52 1.85
N GLY A 169 1.03 50.88 0.91
CA GLY A 169 2.38 51.35 1.16
C GLY A 169 3.45 50.47 0.50
N HIS A 170 4.32 51.08 -0.29
CA HIS A 170 5.30 50.40 -1.14
C HIS A 170 6.42 49.75 -0.31
N ASN A 171 6.40 48.42 -0.15
CA ASN A 171 7.56 47.66 0.31
C ASN A 171 8.46 47.30 -0.90
N PRO A 172 9.68 47.84 -1.03
CA PRO A 172 10.55 47.65 -2.19
C PRO A 172 11.04 46.21 -2.39
N HIS A 173 10.83 45.31 -1.41
CA HIS A 173 11.22 43.90 -1.52
C HIS A 173 10.09 42.99 -2.03
N ASN A 174 8.87 43.50 -2.21
CA ASN A 174 7.80 42.74 -2.82
C ASN A 174 7.85 42.89 -4.36
N PRO A 175 7.86 41.77 -5.12
CA PRO A 175 7.74 41.83 -6.57
C PRO A 175 6.37 42.40 -6.93
N VAL A 176 6.34 43.27 -7.94
CA VAL A 176 5.10 43.82 -8.49
C VAL A 176 4.36 42.70 -9.20
N VAL A 177 3.27 42.23 -8.61
CA VAL A 177 2.36 41.29 -9.27
C VAL A 177 1.47 42.10 -10.19
N LYS A 178 1.67 42.00 -11.51
CA LYS A 178 0.71 42.52 -12.49
C LYS A 178 -0.51 41.60 -12.47
N THR A 179 -1.59 42.05 -11.86
CA THR A 179 -2.90 41.40 -12.01
C THR A 179 -3.39 41.66 -13.44
N CYS A 180 -3.79 40.59 -14.13
CA CYS A 180 -4.48 40.64 -15.41
C CYS A 180 -5.83 41.36 -15.28
#